data_AF-A0A3P6CUK8-F1
#
_entry.id   AF-A0A3P6CUK8-F1
#
_cell.length_a   1.000
_cell.length_b   1.000
_cell.length_c   1.000
_cell.angle_alpha   90.00
_cell.angle_beta   90.00
_cell.angle_gamma   90.00
#
_symmetry.space_group_name_H-M   'P 1'
#
loop_
_entity.id
_entity.type
_entity.pdbx_description
1 polymer ?
#
loop_
_entity_poly.entity_id
_entity_poly.type
_entity_poly.pdbx_seq_one_letter_code
_entity_poly.pdbx_strand_id
1 'polypeptide(L)' 'MLEEVSVLNIGNVGDCGLKLLSDVSQIIFSTTPQEYYFDCPYQLSSQGPAQTYQDASVNIYKGDVIVMGSYGGFFR' A
#
# COMPACT_ATOMS: atom_id res chain seq x y z
N MET A 1 -5.41 -12.80 27.10
CA MET A 1 -5.04 -11.39 26.89
C MET A 1 -5.54 -11.08 25.49
N LEU A 2 -6.52 -10.18 25.32
CA LEU A 2 -6.97 -9.80 23.98
C LEU A 2 -5.81 -9.04 23.33
N GLU A 3 -5.40 -9.44 22.14
CA GLU A 3 -4.38 -8.73 21.39
C GLU A 3 -4.90 -7.34 21.04
N GLU A 4 -4.07 -6.31 21.24
CA GLU A 4 -4.42 -4.93 20.84
C GLU A 4 -4.41 -4.85 19.32
N VAL A 5 -5.61 -4.74 18.74
CA VAL A 5 -5.80 -4.53 17.30
C VAL A 5 -5.82 -3.04 17.03
N SER A 6 -4.97 -2.58 16.11
CA SER A 6 -5.01 -1.24 15.55
C SER A 6 -5.44 -1.29 14.08
N VAL A 7 -5.94 -0.16 13.56
CA VAL A 7 -6.32 -0.06 12.14
C VAL A 7 -5.29 0.80 11.41
N LEU A 8 -4.69 0.24 10.35
CA LEU A 8 -3.84 0.95 9.40
C LEU A 8 -4.68 1.41 8.22
N ASN A 9 -4.83 2.73 8.06
CA ASN A 9 -5.48 3.34 6.90
C ASN A 9 -4.43 3.71 5.84
N ILE A 10 -4.70 3.35 4.59
CA ILE A 10 -3.77 3.43 3.48
C ILE A 10 -4.45 4.18 2.34
N GLY A 11 -3.82 5.27 1.89
CA GLY A 11 -4.17 5.95 0.65
C GLY A 11 -3.01 5.85 -0.32
N ASN A 12 -3.23 5.26 -1.50
CA ASN A 12 -2.20 5.13 -2.53
C ASN A 12 -2.68 5.65 -3.88
N VAL A 13 -1.82 6.36 -4.60
CA VAL A 13 -2.00 6.75 -6.00
C VAL A 13 -0.78 6.29 -6.78
N GLY A 14 -1.00 5.51 -7.83
CA GLY A 14 0.06 5.04 -8.72
C GLY A 14 0.68 3.71 -8.29
N ASP A 15 1.98 3.60 -8.46
CA ASP A 15 2.76 2.36 -8.34
C ASP A 15 3.75 2.36 -7.16
N CYS A 16 3.60 3.32 -6.23
CA CYS A 16 4.14 3.15 -4.89
C CYS A 16 3.45 1.96 -4.21
N GLY A 17 4.16 1.35 -3.26
CA GLY A 17 3.69 0.12 -2.64
C GLY A 17 3.82 0.09 -1.13
N LEU A 18 2.91 -0.68 -0.54
CA LEU A 18 2.95 -1.11 0.86
C LEU A 18 2.78 -2.62 0.91
N LYS A 19 3.65 -3.29 1.67
CA LYS A 19 3.48 -4.68 2.09
C LYS A 19 3.43 -4.75 3.61
N LEU A 20 2.45 -5.47 4.14
CA LEU A 20 2.36 -5.80 5.55
C LEU A 20 2.88 -7.21 5.75
N LEU A 21 3.90 -7.35 6.59
CA LEU A 21 4.42 -8.63 7.02
C LEU A 21 3.91 -8.92 8.42
N SER A 22 3.44 -10.15 8.65
CA SER A 22 3.18 -10.62 10.01
C SER A 22 4.48 -10.76 10.80
N ASP A 23 4.37 -10.89 12.12
CA ASP A 23 5.46 -11.20 13.04
C ASP A 23 6.27 -12.46 12.63
N VAL A 24 5.63 -13.43 11.98
CA VAL A 24 6.25 -14.63 11.38
C VAL A 24 6.76 -14.41 9.93
N SER A 25 6.93 -13.15 9.52
CA SER A 25 7.50 -12.73 8.23
C SER A 25 6.73 -13.18 6.98
N GLN A 26 5.43 -13.44 7.08
CA GLN A 26 4.56 -13.71 5.93
C GLN A 26 3.92 -12.42 5.43
N ILE A 27 3.87 -12.22 4.10
CA ILE A 27 3.13 -11.10 3.53
C ILE A 27 1.64 -11.37 3.68
N ILE A 28 0.98 -10.58 4.54
CA ILE A 28 -0.46 -10.69 4.83
C ILE A 28 -1.29 -9.63 4.10
N PHE A 29 -0.65 -8.58 3.60
CA PHE A 29 -1.29 -7.58 2.73
C PHE A 29 -0.27 -6.97 1.77
N SER A 30 -0.72 -6.62 0.55
CA SER A 30 0.04 -5.85 -0.42
C SER A 30 -0.92 -4.93 -1.16
N THR A 31 -0.53 -3.68 -1.38
CA THR A 31 -1.24 -2.80 -2.31
C THR A 31 -1.05 -3.30 -3.75
N THR A 32 -2.00 -3.00 -4.62
CA THR A 32 -1.91 -3.28 -6.06
C THR A 32 -1.48 -2.00 -6.79
N PRO A 33 -0.49 -2.04 -7.70
CA PRO A 33 -0.14 -0.90 -8.53
C PRO A 33 -1.34 -0.40 -9.35
N GLN A 34 -1.46 0.92 -9.47
CA GLN A 34 -2.46 1.58 -10.31
C GLN A 34 -1.76 2.19 -11.53
N GLU A 35 -2.02 1.63 -12.71
CA GLU A 35 -1.37 2.03 -13.95
C GLU A 35 -2.37 2.03 -15.12
N TYR A 36 -2.17 2.93 -16.08
CA TYR A 36 -2.93 2.90 -17.34
C TYR A 36 -2.44 1.77 -18.26
N TYR A 37 -1.13 1.60 -18.26
CA TYR A 37 -0.36 0.57 -18.96
C TYR A 37 1.00 0.47 -18.27
N PHE A 38 1.78 -0.54 -18.63
CA PHE A 38 3.10 -0.79 -18.06
C PHE A 38 3.96 0.49 -18.03
N ASP A 39 4.46 0.86 -16.83
CA ASP A 39 5.34 2.01 -16.60
C ASP A 39 4.67 3.39 -16.78
N CYS A 40 3.32 3.42 -16.77
CA CYS A 40 2.52 4.65 -16.76
C CYS A 40 1.56 4.65 -15.55
N PRO A 41 2.06 5.00 -14.35
CA PRO A 41 1.26 4.98 -13.14
C PRO A 41 0.23 6.09 -13.11
N TYR A 42 -0.85 5.83 -12.38
CA TYR A 42 -1.76 6.88 -11.92
C TYR A 42 -0.99 7.91 -11.10
N GLN A 43 -1.38 9.17 -11.20
CA GLN A 43 -0.66 10.24 -10.52
C GLN A 43 -1.58 11.35 -10.06
N LEU A 44 -1.20 11.95 -8.93
CA LEU A 44 -1.71 13.26 -8.55
C LEU A 44 -1.06 14.29 -9.47
N SER A 45 -1.87 15.18 -10.04
CA SER A 45 -1.40 16.21 -10.96
C SER A 45 -1.99 17.56 -10.60
N SER A 46 -1.19 18.61 -10.78
CA SER A 46 -1.66 20.00 -10.73
C SER A 46 -2.32 20.46 -12.03
N GLN A 47 -2.30 19.62 -13.08
CA GLN A 47 -2.76 19.91 -14.43
C GLN A 47 -3.69 18.78 -14.94
N GLY A 48 -4.84 19.14 -15.53
CA GLY A 48 -5.76 18.18 -16.18
C GLY A 48 -6.37 17.13 -15.24
N PRO A 49 -7.04 16.08 -15.76
CA PRO A 49 -7.70 15.07 -14.92
C PRO A 49 -6.68 14.29 -14.11
N ALA A 50 -6.61 14.58 -12.80
CA ALA A 50 -5.81 13.84 -11.83
C ALA A 50 -6.56 12.60 -11.33
N GLN A 51 -5.81 11.60 -10.87
CA GLN A 51 -6.39 10.43 -10.22
C GLN A 51 -6.54 10.73 -8.73
N THR A 52 -7.40 9.96 -8.06
CA THR A 52 -7.55 10.02 -6.60
C THR A 52 -6.96 8.77 -5.98
N TYR A 53 -6.69 8.83 -4.68
CA TYR A 53 -6.18 7.69 -3.94
C TYR A 53 -7.20 6.55 -3.90
N GLN A 54 -6.69 5.33 -3.84
CA GLN A 54 -7.46 4.15 -3.46
C GLN A 54 -7.27 3.93 -1.97
N ASP A 55 -8.39 3.78 -1.29
CA ASP A 55 -8.44 3.48 0.13
C ASP A 55 -8.34 1.99 0.42
N ALA A 56 -7.56 1.67 1.44
CA ALA A 56 -7.62 0.40 2.13
C ALA A 56 -7.49 0.61 3.65
N SER A 57 -8.18 -0.22 4.41
CA SER A 57 -8.03 -0.30 5.87
C SER A 57 -7.74 -1.74 6.23
N VAL A 58 -6.66 -1.98 6.97
CA VAL A 58 -6.26 -3.30 7.44
C VAL A 58 -6.05 -3.30 8.94
N ASN A 59 -6.47 -4.38 9.60
CA ASN A 59 -6.14 -4.59 11.00
C ASN A 59 -4.68 -4.98 11.10
N ILE A 60 -3.97 -4.39 12.06
CA ILE A 60 -2.59 -4.70 12.38
C ILE A 60 -2.48 -5.10 13.85
N TYR A 61 -1.52 -5.99 14.11
CA TYR A 61 -1.23 -6.56 15.40
C TYR A 61 0.18 -6.18 15.84
N LYS A 62 0.43 -6.24 17.14
CA LYS A 62 1.78 -5.98 17.67
C LYS A 62 2.76 -7.00 17.10
N GLY A 63 3.82 -6.51 16.45
CA GLY A 63 4.85 -7.35 15.81
C GLY A 63 4.76 -7.35 14.29
N ASP A 64 3.65 -6.90 13.71
CA ASP A 64 3.54 -6.68 12.27
C ASP A 64 4.54 -5.61 11.81
N VAL A 65 5.06 -5.78 10.59
CA VAL A 65 6.02 -4.87 9.96
C VAL A 65 5.42 -4.28 8.70
N ILE A 66 5.42 -2.94 8.64
CA ILE A 66 4.96 -2.18 7.47
C ILE A 66 6.18 -1.82 6.62
N VAL A 67 6.21 -2.29 5.37
CA VAL A 67 7.24 -1.95 4.39
C VAL A 67 6.61 -1.09 3.31
N MET A 68 7.12 0.13 3.13
CA MET A 68 6.66 1.07 2.11
C MET A 68 7.84 1.50 1.23
N GLY A 69 7.55 1.84 -0.02
CA GLY A 69 8.55 2.42 -0.90
C GLY A 69 7.98 2.95 -2.21
N SER A 70 8.81 3.74 -2.89
CA SER A 70 8.58 4.17 -4.27
C SER A 70 8.86 3.04 -5.25
N TYR A 71 8.40 3.23 -6.50
CA TYR A 71 8.58 2.28 -7.59
C TYR A 71 9.98 1.63 -7.61
N GLY A 72 9.94 0.32 -7.46
CA GLY A 72 11.02 -0.64 -7.61
C GLY A 72 10.31 -1.99 -7.69
N GLY A 73 10.75 -2.90 -8.57
CA GLY A 73 10.02 -4.14 -8.89
C GLY A 73 9.61 -5.02 -7.70
N PHE A 74 10.09 -4.71 -6.49
CA PHE A 74 9.67 -5.28 -5.21
C PHE A 74 8.18 -5.15 -4.89
N PHE A 75 7.50 -4.08 -5.35
CA PHE A 75 6.07 -3.87 -5.08
C PHE A 75 5.13 -4.30 -6.21
N ARG A 76 5.69 -4.83 -7.31
CA ARG A 76 4.92 -5.45 -8.39
C ARG A 76 4.63 -6.92 -8.11
#